data_AF-A0A955MS81-F1
#
_entry.id   AF-A0A955MS81-F1
#
_cell.length_a   1.000
_cell.length_b   1.000
_cell.length_c   1.000
_cell.angle_alpha   90.00
_cell.angle_beta   90.00
_cell.angle_gamma   90.00
#
_symmetry.space_group_name_H-M   'P 1'
#
loop_
_entity.id
_entity.type
_entity.pdbx_description
1 polymer ?
#
loop_
_entity_poly.entity_id
_entity_poly.type
_entity_poly.pdbx_seq_one_letter_code
_entity_poly.pdbx_strand_id
1 'polypeptide(L)'
;GTELSTPHAQIEPRNPDLEDPEGPLRFTEPISGYQERVYYHLMEPDAEGYVSVRLRNPSLNGGLTFTLEYRHDQLPHFTQWKMMGKRDYVCGLEPGNARVEGRAKEREAGRLVTLQPGETRTYQITFSVDLAR
;
A
#
# COMPACT_ATOMS: atom_id res chain seq x y z
N GLY A 1 -9.72 -2.88 -16.05
CA GLY A 1 -10.01 -3.45 -14.73
C GLY A 1 -9.70 -2.43 -13.66
N THR A 2 -9.56 -2.86 -12.41
CA THR A 2 -9.07 -2.00 -11.32
C THR A 2 -7.59 -1.67 -11.53
N GLU A 3 -7.17 -0.45 -11.18
CA GLU A 3 -5.80 0.05 -11.27
C GLU A 3 -5.42 0.75 -9.97
N LEU A 4 -4.19 0.55 -9.50
CA LEU A 4 -3.58 1.26 -8.39
C LEU A 4 -2.61 2.32 -8.93
N SER A 5 -2.72 3.54 -8.42
CA SER A 5 -1.78 4.62 -8.68
C SER A 5 -1.14 5.06 -7.37
N THR A 6 0.19 5.16 -7.36
CA THR A 6 1.01 5.59 -6.23
C THR A 6 2.10 6.52 -6.74
N PRO A 7 2.49 7.57 -5.99
CA PRO A 7 3.66 8.38 -6.31
C PRO A 7 4.92 7.65 -5.83
N HIS A 8 5.30 6.56 -6.48
CA HIS A 8 6.45 5.76 -6.08
C HIS A 8 7.69 6.12 -6.90
N ALA A 9 8.85 6.21 -6.23
CA ALA A 9 10.15 6.17 -6.90
C ALA A 9 10.51 4.75 -7.33
N GLN A 10 10.13 3.75 -6.51
CA GLN A 10 10.47 2.34 -6.71
C GLN A 10 9.42 1.42 -6.08
N ILE A 11 9.24 0.24 -6.67
CA ILE A 11 8.46 -0.86 -6.10
C ILE A 11 9.33 -2.12 -6.04
N GLU A 12 9.39 -2.75 -4.87
CA GLU A 12 10.16 -3.97 -4.63
C GLU A 12 9.23 -5.11 -4.19
N PRO A 13 9.21 -6.26 -4.88
CA PRO A 13 8.48 -7.43 -4.39
C PRO A 13 9.19 -8.01 -3.16
N ARG A 14 8.43 -8.36 -2.12
CA ARG A 14 8.96 -9.10 -0.95
C ARG A 14 9.46 -10.48 -1.34
N ASN A 15 8.71 -11.15 -2.23
CA ASN A 15 9.02 -12.48 -2.74
C ASN A 15 9.15 -12.41 -4.27
N PRO A 16 10.33 -12.11 -4.82
CA PRO A 16 10.52 -11.90 -6.27
C PRO A 16 10.27 -13.15 -7.11
N ASP A 17 10.39 -14.35 -6.53
CA ASP A 17 10.16 -15.63 -7.22
C ASP A 17 8.67 -15.91 -7.49
N LEU A 18 7.77 -15.14 -6.88
CA LEU A 18 6.34 -15.28 -7.05
C LEU A 18 5.85 -14.38 -8.19
N GLU A 19 5.52 -14.98 -9.34
CA GLU A 19 5.05 -14.24 -10.51
C GLU A 19 3.70 -13.54 -10.26
N ASP A 20 3.58 -12.28 -10.67
CA ASP A 20 2.31 -11.54 -10.73
C ASP A 20 2.07 -11.13 -12.18
N PRO A 21 1.10 -11.74 -12.89
CA PRO A 21 0.97 -11.61 -14.34
C PRO A 21 0.65 -10.17 -14.79
N GLU A 22 0.08 -9.35 -13.91
CA GLU A 22 -0.29 -7.96 -14.18
C GLU A 22 0.60 -6.96 -13.41
N GLY A 23 1.55 -7.46 -12.62
CA GLY A 23 2.40 -6.65 -11.75
C GLY A 23 1.64 -5.94 -10.63
N PRO A 24 2.30 -5.05 -9.87
CA PRO A 24 1.75 -4.47 -8.65
C PRO A 24 0.58 -3.51 -8.87
N LEU A 25 0.52 -2.83 -10.02
CA LEU A 25 -0.40 -1.70 -10.24
C LEU A 25 -1.72 -2.08 -10.93
N ARG A 26 -1.83 -3.31 -11.45
CA ARG A 26 -3.03 -3.80 -12.15
C ARG A 26 -3.57 -5.06 -11.49
N PHE A 27 -4.88 -5.27 -11.61
CA PHE A 27 -5.60 -6.34 -10.92
C PHE A 27 -6.18 -7.33 -11.93
N THR A 28 -5.93 -8.61 -11.70
CA THR A 28 -6.40 -9.71 -12.54
C THR A 28 -7.85 -10.08 -12.19
N GLU A 29 -8.49 -10.92 -13.00
CA GLU A 29 -9.60 -11.72 -12.51
C GLU A 29 -9.15 -12.66 -11.37
N PRO A 30 -10.06 -13.17 -10.51
CA PRO A 30 -9.70 -14.11 -9.43
C PRO A 30 -9.04 -15.41 -9.93
N ILE A 31 -7.85 -15.72 -9.40
CA ILE A 31 -7.01 -16.86 -9.75
C ILE A 31 -7.13 -17.94 -8.67
N SER A 32 -7.34 -19.21 -9.06
CA SER A 32 -7.40 -20.32 -8.10
C SER A 32 -6.01 -20.63 -7.57
N GLY A 33 -5.86 -20.78 -6.25
CA GLY A 33 -4.57 -21.10 -5.63
C GLY A 33 -3.56 -19.95 -5.64
N TYR A 34 -4.02 -18.72 -5.86
CA TYR A 34 -3.17 -17.53 -5.80
C TYR A 34 -2.56 -17.41 -4.40
N GLN A 35 -1.24 -17.34 -4.32
CA GLN A 35 -0.52 -16.94 -3.10
C GLN A 35 -0.45 -15.41 -3.07
N GLU A 36 -0.41 -14.80 -1.89
CA GLU A 36 -0.26 -13.35 -1.78
C GLU A 36 0.97 -12.81 -2.53
N ARG A 37 0.86 -11.57 -3.01
CA ARG A 37 2.01 -10.76 -3.42
C ARG A 37 2.11 -9.59 -2.47
N VAL A 38 3.33 -9.33 -1.99
CA VAL A 38 3.61 -8.19 -1.12
C VAL A 38 4.63 -7.32 -1.81
N TYR A 39 4.35 -6.02 -1.89
CA TYR A 39 5.23 -5.04 -2.49
C TYR A 39 5.55 -3.92 -1.50
N TYR A 40 6.82 -3.56 -1.41
CA TYR A 40 7.26 -2.35 -0.72
C TYR A 40 7.40 -1.22 -1.72
N HIS A 41 6.70 -0.12 -1.47
CA HIS A 41 6.76 1.07 -2.31
C HIS A 41 7.66 2.09 -1.62
N LEU A 42 8.67 2.58 -2.31
CA LEU A 42 9.39 3.80 -1.93
C LEU A 42 8.60 4.98 -2.45
N MET A 43 7.90 5.68 -1.56
CA MET A 43 6.98 6.75 -1.92
C MET A 43 7.69 8.11 -2.00
N GLU A 44 7.25 8.94 -2.93
CA GLU A 44 7.63 10.33 -3.11
C GLU A 44 6.45 11.20 -2.65
N PRO A 45 6.56 11.85 -1.48
CA PRO A 45 5.51 12.77 -1.06
C PRO A 45 5.48 14.03 -1.93
N ASP A 46 4.35 14.71 -1.95
CA ASP A 46 4.21 16.04 -2.55
C ASP A 46 4.97 17.12 -1.76
N ALA A 47 4.87 18.38 -2.22
CA ALA A 47 5.56 19.52 -1.60
C ALA A 47 5.08 19.78 -0.16
N GLU A 48 3.84 19.40 0.15
CA GLU A 48 3.25 19.50 1.48
C GLU A 48 3.61 18.29 2.36
N GLY A 49 4.23 17.25 1.79
CA GLY A 49 4.72 16.04 2.45
C GLY A 49 3.66 14.93 2.61
N TYR A 50 2.59 14.98 1.82
CA TYR A 50 1.56 13.94 1.75
C TYR A 50 1.85 12.93 0.64
N VAL A 51 1.42 11.70 0.86
CA VAL A 51 1.36 10.65 -0.16
C VAL A 51 -0.10 10.34 -0.43
N SER A 52 -0.50 10.38 -1.70
CA SER A 52 -1.86 10.06 -2.15
C SER A 52 -1.87 8.79 -3.02
N VAL A 53 -2.51 7.73 -2.52
CA VAL A 53 -2.64 6.44 -3.19
C VAL A 53 -4.07 6.27 -3.67
N ARG A 54 -4.27 5.88 -4.94
CA ARG A 54 -5.60 5.78 -5.55
C ARG A 54 -5.85 4.40 -6.13
N LEU A 55 -6.95 3.77 -5.73
CA LEU A 55 -7.45 2.53 -6.32
C LEU A 55 -8.70 2.85 -7.14
N ARG A 56 -8.58 2.75 -8.46
CA ARG A 56 -9.64 3.16 -9.40
C ARG A 56 -10.20 1.96 -10.15
N ASN A 57 -11.51 1.88 -10.24
CA ASN A 57 -12.21 0.98 -11.14
C ASN A 57 -13.19 1.78 -12.02
N PRO A 58 -12.87 2.02 -13.31
CA PRO A 58 -13.71 2.83 -14.19
C PRO A 58 -15.04 2.16 -14.56
N SER A 59 -15.16 0.84 -14.43
CA SER A 59 -16.38 0.10 -14.78
C SER A 59 -17.42 0.03 -13.65
N LEU A 60 -17.02 0.27 -12.40
CA LEU A 60 -17.93 0.20 -11.26
C LEU A 60 -18.62 1.56 -11.03
N ASN A 61 -19.95 1.56 -10.98
CA ASN A 61 -20.78 2.71 -10.60
C ASN A 61 -20.45 4.02 -11.37
N GLY A 62 -20.22 3.94 -12.68
CA GLY A 62 -19.84 5.09 -13.51
C GLY A 62 -18.36 5.51 -13.38
N GLY A 63 -17.62 4.89 -12.46
CA GLY A 63 -16.19 5.05 -12.26
C GLY A 63 -15.87 5.32 -10.79
N LEU A 64 -15.60 4.26 -10.02
CA LEU A 64 -15.31 4.35 -8.59
C LEU A 64 -13.81 4.58 -8.35
N THR A 65 -13.46 5.50 -7.48
CA THR A 65 -12.08 5.69 -6.99
C THR A 65 -12.07 5.75 -5.47
N PHE A 66 -11.23 4.94 -4.85
CA PHE A 66 -10.86 5.06 -3.44
C PHE A 66 -9.50 5.74 -3.35
N THR A 67 -9.40 6.76 -2.51
CA THR A 67 -8.15 7.50 -2.25
C THR A 67 -7.77 7.35 -0.79
N LEU A 68 -6.51 6.99 -0.57
CA LEU A 68 -5.85 6.96 0.73
C LEU A 68 -4.77 8.04 0.73
N GLU A 69 -4.84 8.97 1.66
CA GLU A 69 -3.82 10.00 1.84
C GLU A 69 -3.24 9.94 3.25
N TYR A 70 -1.91 10.08 3.36
CA TYR A 70 -1.23 10.07 4.66
C TYR A 70 0.05 10.92 4.63
N ARG A 71 0.54 11.26 5.83
CA ARG A 71 1.79 11.99 6.03
C ARG A 71 3.01 11.07 5.97
N HIS A 72 3.91 11.31 5.01
CA HIS A 72 5.07 10.43 4.80
C HIS A 72 6.06 10.45 5.97
N ASP A 73 6.23 11.59 6.63
CA ASP A 73 7.08 11.73 7.83
C ASP A 73 6.52 10.98 9.05
N GLN A 74 5.22 10.70 9.08
CA GLN A 74 4.55 9.93 10.14
C GLN A 74 4.56 8.42 9.82
N LEU A 75 4.36 8.06 8.56
CA LEU A 75 4.32 6.67 8.07
C LEU A 75 5.28 6.50 6.88
N PRO A 76 6.60 6.39 7.11
CA PRO A 76 7.62 6.39 6.04
C PRO A 76 7.70 5.08 5.23
N HIS A 77 6.88 4.08 5.56
CA HIS A 77 6.82 2.82 4.85
C HIS A 77 5.44 2.62 4.26
N PHE A 78 5.39 2.05 3.06
CA PHE A 78 4.15 1.62 2.45
C PHE A 78 4.26 0.19 1.95
N THR A 79 3.36 -0.65 2.43
CA THR A 79 3.21 -2.03 1.98
C THR A 79 1.93 -2.16 1.18
N GLN A 80 2.00 -2.82 0.03
CA GLN A 80 0.84 -3.28 -0.70
C GLN A 80 0.74 -4.79 -0.51
N TRP A 81 -0.34 -5.25 0.09
CA TRP A 81 -0.68 -6.67 0.15
C TRP A 81 -1.73 -6.98 -0.92
N LYS A 82 -1.42 -7.84 -1.87
CA LYS A 82 -2.28 -8.14 -3.03
C LYS A 82 -2.63 -9.62 -3.02
N MET A 83 -3.91 -9.93 -2.87
CA MET A 83 -4.44 -11.30 -2.84
C MET A 83 -5.53 -11.46 -3.90
N MET A 84 -5.16 -11.97 -5.07
CA MET A 84 -6.06 -12.11 -6.24
C MET A 84 -6.71 -13.51 -6.29
N GLY A 85 -6.99 -14.11 -5.13
CA GLY A 85 -7.47 -15.48 -5.02
C GLY A 85 -8.96 -15.61 -5.33
N LYS A 86 -9.39 -16.75 -5.86
CA LYS A 86 -10.79 -17.18 -5.75
C LYS A 86 -11.12 -17.46 -4.28
N ARG A 87 -12.07 -16.75 -3.69
CA ARG A 87 -12.34 -16.87 -2.25
C ARG A 87 -12.00 -15.55 -1.57
N ASP A 88 -10.72 -15.23 -1.73
CA ASP A 88 -10.01 -14.16 -1.08
C ASP A 88 -9.49 -13.20 -2.17
N TYR A 89 -10.33 -12.24 -2.54
CA TYR A 89 -10.01 -11.24 -3.57
C TYR A 89 -9.96 -9.85 -2.94
N VAL A 90 -8.78 -9.45 -2.48
CA VAL A 90 -8.59 -8.26 -1.64
C VAL A 90 -7.21 -7.65 -1.87
N CYS A 91 -7.12 -6.33 -1.65
CA CYS A 91 -5.87 -5.58 -1.63
C CYS A 91 -5.79 -4.76 -0.34
N GLY A 92 -4.70 -4.90 0.38
CA GLY A 92 -4.29 -4.01 1.47
C GLY A 92 -3.45 -2.85 0.91
N LEU A 93 -3.79 -1.64 1.33
CA LEU A 93 -2.99 -0.42 1.14
C LEU A 93 -2.52 0.01 2.52
N GLU A 94 -1.26 -0.24 2.85
CA GLU A 94 -0.78 -0.31 4.24
C GLU A 94 0.36 0.70 4.48
N PRO A 95 0.05 1.99 4.66
CA PRO A 95 1.01 2.95 5.17
C PRO A 95 1.34 2.59 6.62
N GLY A 96 2.62 2.58 6.95
CA GLY A 96 3.14 2.04 8.21
C GLY A 96 4.38 2.78 8.69
N ASN A 97 4.63 2.67 9.99
CA ASN A 97 5.90 3.08 10.61
C ASN A 97 6.96 1.97 10.60
N ALA A 98 6.62 0.80 10.04
CA ALA A 98 7.48 -0.38 9.93
C ALA A 98 7.09 -1.18 8.67
N ARG A 99 8.02 -2.00 8.16
CA ARG A 99 7.69 -3.04 7.17
C ARG A 99 7.08 -4.27 7.85
N VAL A 100 6.44 -5.14 7.07
CA VAL A 100 5.79 -6.39 7.54
C VAL A 100 6.77 -7.53 7.88
N GLU A 101 8.07 -7.27 7.86
CA GLU A 101 9.15 -8.21 8.17
C GLU A 101 9.24 -8.57 9.67
N GLY A 102 8.52 -7.84 10.51
CA GLY A 102 8.41 -8.09 11.94
C GLY A 102 9.46 -7.37 12.77
N ARG A 103 9.17 -7.27 14.08
CA ARG A 103 9.91 -6.41 15.03
C ARG A 103 11.41 -6.71 15.12
N ALA A 104 11.81 -7.97 15.02
CA ALA A 104 13.22 -8.36 15.11
C ALA A 104 14.03 -7.82 13.92
N LYS A 105 13.53 -8.01 12.69
CA LYS A 105 14.17 -7.51 11.47
C LYS A 105 14.18 -5.99 11.41
N GLU A 106 13.10 -5.32 11.84
CA GLU A 106 13.07 -3.85 11.91
C GLU A 106 14.07 -3.30 12.94
N ARG A 107 14.31 -4.02 14.05
CA ARG A 107 15.34 -3.66 15.03
C ARG A 107 16.75 -3.82 14.44
N GLU A 108 17.02 -4.97 13.82
CA GLU A 108 18.32 -5.26 13.20
C GLU A 108 18.65 -4.24 12.11
N ALA A 109 17.65 -3.83 11.32
CA ALA A 109 17.81 -2.83 10.27
C ALA A 109 17.82 -1.37 10.78
N GLY A 110 17.74 -1.15 12.10
CA GLY A 110 17.77 0.19 12.69
C GLY A 110 16.54 1.06 12.42
N ARG A 111 15.43 0.48 11.95
CA ARG A 111 14.18 1.19 11.61
C ARG A 111 13.13 1.18 12.72
N LEU A 112 13.37 0.43 13.80
CA LEU A 112 12.39 0.26 14.87
C LEU A 112 12.10 1.59 15.59
N VAL A 113 10.88 2.11 15.42
CA VAL A 113 10.39 3.27 16.14
C VAL A 113 10.16 2.92 17.62
N THR A 114 10.74 3.73 18.52
CA THR A 114 10.59 3.61 19.98
C THR A 114 10.20 4.95 20.56
N LEU A 115 9.16 4.98 21.41
CA LEU A 115 8.74 6.18 22.13
C LEU A 115 9.37 6.23 23.51
N GLN A 116 9.85 7.41 23.90
CA GLN A 116 10.32 7.66 25.26
C GLN A 116 9.15 7.81 26.25
N PRO A 117 9.38 7.68 27.57
CA PRO A 117 8.35 7.93 28.57
C PRO A 117 7.73 9.33 28.38
N GLY A 118 6.41 9.37 28.17
CA GLY A 118 5.66 10.60 27.93
C GLY A 118 5.70 11.12 26.49
N GLU A 119 6.47 10.52 25.58
CA GLU A 119 6.46 10.88 24.16
C GLU A 119 5.13 10.47 23.50
N THR A 120 4.60 11.36 22.66
CA THR A 120 3.38 11.12 21.87
C THR A 120 3.71 11.22 20.39
N ARG A 121 3.04 10.41 19.57
CA ARG A 121 3.02 10.57 18.11
C ARG A 121 1.60 10.61 17.58
N THR A 122 1.43 11.40 16.54
CA THR A 122 0.17 11.58 15.82
C THR A 122 0.33 11.04 14.42
N TYR A 123 -0.70 10.34 13.96
CA TYR A 123 -0.78 9.81 12.61
C TYR A 123 -2.03 10.35 11.95
N GLN A 124 -1.90 10.86 10.73
CA GLN A 124 -2.97 11.43 9.95
C GLN A 124 -3.15 10.59 8.70
N ILE A 125 -4.36 10.06 8.56
CA ILE A 125 -4.77 9.25 7.42
C ILE A 125 -6.17 9.71 7.02
N THR A 126 -6.34 10.01 5.74
CA THR A 126 -7.63 10.38 5.15
C THR A 126 -8.03 9.34 4.13
N PHE A 127 -9.30 8.95 4.17
CA PHE A 127 -9.91 8.07 3.19
C PHE A 127 -11.01 8.83 2.45
N SER A 128 -11.07 8.67 1.13
CA SER A 128 -12.09 9.30 0.30
C SER A 128 -12.58 8.34 -0.78
N VAL A 129 -13.85 8.47 -1.16
CA VAL A 129 -14.49 7.67 -2.19
C VAL A 129 -15.19 8.60 -3.16
N ASP A 130 -14.78 8.54 -4.42
CA ASP A 130 -15.30 9.38 -5.50
C ASP A 130 -15.96 8.52 -6.59
N LEU A 131 -17.02 9.06 -7.18
CA LEU A 131 -17.65 8.52 -8.39
C LEU A 131 -17.36 9.49 -9.54
N ALA A 132 -16.93 8.97 -10.68
CA ALA A 132 -16.87 9.75 -11.91
C ALA A 132 -18.31 10.12 -12.29
N ARG A 133 -18.60 11.41 -12.30
CA ARG A 133 -19.87 11.97 -12.76
C ARG A 133 -19.89 12.02 -14.28
#